data_AF-A0A511YX79-F1
#
_entry.id   AF-A0A511YX79-F1
#
_cell.length_a   1.000
_cell.length_b   1.000
_cell.length_c   1.000
_cell.angle_alpha   90.00
_cell.angle_beta   90.00
_cell.angle_gamma   90.00
#
_symmetry.space_group_name_H-M   'P 1'
#
loop_
_entity.id
_entity.type
_entity.pdbx_description
1 polymer ?
#
loop_
_entity_poly.entity_id
_entity_poly.type
_entity_poly.pdbx_seq_one_letter_code
_entity_poly.pdbx_strand_id
1 'polypeptide(L)'
;MVTIDALQGEVDARFGRLGLPSWADPHPDRRPHDDEYSRLTDPGRHVVVHERARVWAQVLRDRLGARVDRLPAEPMTVAHGQRYGFDRGVRVMSSRPGTLPLLLLERDGRDRPGDAPLPVLVLAVARTDVTLAQWPDCGCDACDSGSADLLEAVDGSVREVVGGPCVVLQGPGWGGRWVPNGGSAYSRGAERHEFRALMEVCRRLAAGEDVAPPDGTKAFVGRSWLG
;
A
#
# COMPACT_ATOMS: atom_id res chain seq x y z
N MET A 1 22.78 1.53 -13.56
CA MET A 1 21.43 0.94 -13.49
C MET A 1 20.81 1.37 -12.17
N VAL A 2 19.60 1.93 -12.17
CA VAL A 2 18.96 2.38 -10.92
C VAL A 2 18.43 1.14 -10.19
N THR A 3 18.84 0.94 -8.94
CA THR A 3 18.35 -0.16 -8.10
C THR A 3 17.26 0.33 -7.17
N ILE A 4 16.46 -0.60 -6.64
CA ILE A 4 15.41 -0.25 -5.68
C ILE A 4 15.98 0.35 -4.39
N ASP A 5 17.14 -0.14 -3.95
CA ASP A 5 17.84 0.36 -2.76
C ASP A 5 18.38 1.77 -2.96
N ALA A 6 18.88 2.09 -4.16
CA ALA A 6 19.30 3.44 -4.48
C ALA A 6 18.11 4.42 -4.47
N LEU A 7 16.92 3.98 -4.91
CA LEU A 7 15.71 4.80 -4.84
C LEU A 7 15.29 5.01 -3.38
N GLN A 8 15.23 3.96 -2.56
CA GLN A 8 14.86 4.10 -1.15
C GLN A 8 15.85 4.98 -0.37
N GLY A 9 17.17 4.81 -0.59
CA GLY A 9 18.16 5.67 0.06
C GLY A 9 18.01 7.15 -0.30
N GLU A 10 17.53 7.48 -1.50
CA GLU A 10 17.18 8.85 -1.85
C GLU A 10 15.87 9.32 -1.23
N VAL A 11 14.88 8.44 -1.11
CA VAL A 11 13.65 8.71 -0.36
C VAL A 11 14.00 9.04 1.09
N ASP A 12 14.86 8.25 1.73
CA ASP A 12 15.36 8.49 3.09
C ASP A 12 16.03 9.85 3.23
N ALA A 13 16.96 10.18 2.32
CA ALA A 13 17.65 11.45 2.35
C ALA A 13 16.70 12.65 2.14
N ARG A 14 15.69 12.52 1.28
CA ARG A 14 14.70 13.57 1.03
C ARG A 14 13.71 13.72 2.18
N PHE A 15 13.21 12.60 2.69
CA PHE A 15 12.26 12.55 3.79
C PHE A 15 12.88 13.09 5.09
N GLY A 16 14.13 12.71 5.39
CA GLY A 16 14.84 13.21 6.57
C GLY A 16 15.01 14.73 6.61
N ARG A 17 15.07 15.41 5.45
CA ARG A 17 15.10 16.88 5.37
C ARG A 17 13.77 17.55 5.71
N LEU A 18 12.66 16.82 5.72
CA LEU A 18 11.36 17.37 6.10
C LEU A 18 11.25 17.61 7.61
N GLY A 19 12.11 16.98 8.43
CA GLY A 19 12.13 17.18 9.88
C GLY A 19 10.81 16.79 10.56
N LEU A 20 10.12 15.79 10.02
CA LEU A 20 8.83 15.32 10.56
C LEU A 20 9.02 14.52 11.86
N PRO A 21 7.97 14.39 12.68
CA PRO A 21 8.03 13.60 13.90
C PRO A 21 8.49 12.16 13.65
N SER A 22 9.32 11.66 14.57
CA SER A 22 9.66 10.25 14.69
C SER A 22 9.45 9.82 16.13
N TRP A 23 8.81 8.67 16.31
CA TRP A 23 8.55 8.06 17.60
C TRP A 23 8.90 6.58 17.55
N ALA A 24 9.37 6.07 18.69
CA ALA A 24 9.64 4.65 18.91
C ALA A 24 8.33 3.88 19.08
N ASP A 25 8.40 2.56 18.95
CA ASP A 25 7.34 1.66 19.39
C ASP A 25 7.00 1.95 20.87
N PRO A 26 5.74 2.28 21.21
CA PRO A 26 5.29 2.46 22.60
C PRO A 26 5.25 1.16 23.43
N HIS A 27 5.32 -0.01 22.76
CA HIS A 27 5.16 -1.33 23.34
C HIS A 27 6.32 -2.30 23.03
N PRO A 28 7.60 -1.88 23.10
CA PRO A 28 8.71 -2.68 22.57
C PRO A 28 8.92 -3.99 23.36
N ASP A 29 8.64 -3.95 24.67
CA ASP A 29 8.89 -5.04 25.60
C ASP A 29 7.61 -5.57 26.27
N ARG A 30 6.44 -5.08 25.85
CA ARG A 30 5.17 -5.40 26.50
C ARG A 30 4.05 -5.55 25.50
N ARG A 31 2.97 -6.19 25.93
CA ARG A 31 1.71 -6.11 25.21
C ARG A 31 0.99 -4.81 25.58
N PRO A 32 0.22 -4.23 24.65
CA PRO A 32 -0.69 -3.15 24.96
C PRO A 32 -1.72 -3.57 26.01
N HIS A 33 -2.16 -2.63 26.83
CA HIS A 33 -3.29 -2.78 27.73
C HIS A 33 -4.61 -2.65 26.97
N ASP A 34 -5.67 -3.26 27.50
CA ASP A 34 -6.98 -3.30 26.84
C ASP A 34 -7.57 -1.90 26.57
N ASP A 35 -7.30 -0.94 27.45
CA ASP A 35 -7.78 0.43 27.30
C ASP A 35 -7.04 1.20 26.18
N GLU A 36 -5.85 0.76 25.76
CA GLU A 36 -5.10 1.34 24.64
C GLU A 36 -5.78 1.04 23.28
N TYR A 37 -6.56 -0.04 23.17
CA TYR A 37 -7.33 -0.36 21.96
C TYR A 37 -8.48 0.61 21.70
N SER A 38 -8.90 1.36 22.71
CA SER A 38 -10.01 2.33 22.63
C SER A 38 -9.53 3.78 22.62
N ARG A 39 -8.22 4.01 22.56
CA ARG A 39 -7.60 5.35 22.61
C ARG A 39 -6.89 5.68 21.30
N LEU A 40 -6.89 6.98 20.98
CA LEU A 40 -6.21 7.58 19.83
C LEU A 40 -5.65 8.94 20.30
N THR A 41 -4.46 8.93 20.87
CA THR A 41 -3.94 10.08 21.64
C THR A 41 -3.35 11.19 20.75
N ASP A 42 -2.73 10.82 19.63
CA ASP A 42 -2.20 11.78 18.65
C ASP A 42 -2.36 11.20 17.24
N PRO A 43 -3.54 11.39 16.60
CA PRO A 43 -3.73 10.92 15.23
C PRO A 43 -2.88 11.70 14.23
N GLY A 44 -2.57 12.97 14.50
CA GLY A 44 -1.91 13.88 13.57
C GLY A 44 -0.49 13.48 13.20
N ARG A 45 0.25 12.83 14.12
CA ARG A 45 1.61 12.32 13.84
C ARG A 45 1.70 11.34 12.67
N HIS A 46 0.60 10.67 12.31
CA HIS A 46 0.57 9.74 11.18
C HIS A 46 0.70 10.44 9.82
N VAL A 47 0.70 11.78 9.74
CA VAL A 47 0.94 12.53 8.50
C VAL A 47 2.25 12.12 7.78
N VAL A 48 3.19 11.52 8.52
CA VAL A 48 4.42 10.93 7.98
C VAL A 48 4.18 9.96 6.82
N VAL A 49 3.08 9.20 6.80
CA VAL A 49 2.80 8.25 5.70
C VAL A 49 2.43 8.98 4.40
N HIS A 50 1.71 10.11 4.48
CA HIS A 50 1.40 10.94 3.32
C HIS A 50 2.68 11.57 2.77
N GLU A 51 3.51 12.15 3.64
CA GLU A 51 4.75 12.79 3.20
C GLU A 51 5.74 11.78 2.62
N ARG A 52 5.85 10.58 3.20
CA ARG A 52 6.69 9.51 2.66
C ARG A 52 6.23 9.07 1.27
N ALA A 53 4.93 8.90 1.08
CA ALA A 53 4.36 8.57 -0.23
C ALA A 53 4.64 9.66 -1.28
N ARG A 54 4.51 10.94 -0.92
CA ARG A 54 4.82 12.07 -1.80
C ARG A 54 6.30 12.09 -2.19
N VAL A 55 7.21 11.82 -1.25
CA VAL A 55 8.64 11.71 -1.54
C VAL A 55 8.91 10.56 -2.50
N TRP A 56 8.29 9.39 -2.31
CA TRP A 56 8.37 8.29 -3.29
C TRP A 56 7.92 8.71 -4.68
N ALA A 57 6.75 9.36 -4.81
CA ALA A 57 6.26 9.82 -6.11
C ALA A 57 7.24 10.79 -6.79
N GLN A 58 7.86 11.69 -6.03
CA GLN A 58 8.89 12.61 -6.54
C GLN A 58 10.14 11.86 -6.98
N VAL A 59 10.65 10.92 -6.19
CA VAL A 59 11.85 10.13 -6.52
C VAL A 59 11.61 9.28 -7.77
N LEU A 60 10.47 8.60 -7.88
CA LEU A 60 10.12 7.81 -9.05
C LEU A 60 10.01 8.68 -10.31
N ARG A 61 9.42 9.87 -10.20
CA ARG A 61 9.40 10.85 -11.30
C ARG A 61 10.81 11.26 -11.71
N ASP A 62 11.61 11.69 -10.75
CA ASP A 62 12.91 12.31 -11.03
C ASP A 62 13.96 11.28 -11.50
N ARG A 63 13.89 10.03 -11.02
CA ARG A 63 14.90 8.98 -11.30
C ARG A 63 14.50 7.99 -12.37
N LEU A 64 13.21 7.70 -12.51
CA LEU A 64 12.71 6.75 -13.51
C LEU A 64 11.95 7.45 -14.64
N GLY A 65 11.80 8.78 -14.60
CA GLY A 65 11.00 9.52 -15.58
C GLY A 65 9.51 9.17 -15.47
N ALA A 66 9.05 8.67 -14.32
CA ALA A 66 7.66 8.27 -14.14
C ALA A 66 6.72 9.48 -14.25
N ARG A 67 5.60 9.30 -14.94
CA ARG A 67 4.54 10.31 -15.01
C ARG A 67 3.74 10.28 -13.71
N VAL A 68 3.46 11.46 -13.14
CA VAL A 68 2.68 11.62 -11.92
C VAL A 68 1.45 12.48 -12.22
N ASP A 69 0.28 11.85 -12.24
CA ASP A 69 -1.00 12.54 -12.43
C ASP A 69 -1.71 12.69 -11.08
N ARG A 70 -2.29 13.87 -10.83
CA ARG A 70 -3.13 14.10 -9.65
C ARG A 70 -4.47 13.40 -9.82
N LEU A 71 -4.96 12.78 -8.75
CA LEU A 71 -6.29 12.20 -8.67
C LEU A 71 -7.18 13.08 -7.79
N PRO A 72 -8.38 13.46 -8.26
CA PRO A 72 -9.35 14.18 -7.43
C PRO A 72 -9.90 13.24 -6.35
N ALA A 73 -10.50 13.83 -5.31
CA ALA A 73 -11.18 13.08 -4.26
C ALA A 73 -12.21 12.09 -4.84
N GLU A 74 -12.31 10.90 -4.26
CA GLU A 74 -13.38 9.95 -4.50
C GLU A 74 -14.13 9.68 -3.19
N PRO A 75 -15.47 9.77 -3.20
CA PRO A 75 -16.26 9.56 -1.99
C PRO A 75 -16.13 8.13 -1.48
N MET A 76 -16.33 7.97 -0.17
CA MET A 76 -16.34 6.66 0.47
C MET A 76 -17.50 5.80 -0.07
N THR A 77 -17.19 4.64 -0.65
CA THR A 77 -18.18 3.67 -1.10
C THR A 77 -17.76 2.24 -0.74
N VAL A 78 -18.66 1.27 -0.90
CA VAL A 78 -18.38 -0.15 -0.64
C VAL A 78 -18.37 -0.91 -1.96
N ALA A 79 -17.25 -1.54 -2.30
CA ALA A 79 -17.17 -2.52 -3.39
C ALA A 79 -16.37 -3.73 -2.93
N HIS A 80 -16.79 -4.93 -3.37
CA HIS A 80 -16.11 -6.19 -3.04
C HIS A 80 -15.85 -6.39 -1.54
N GLY A 81 -16.75 -5.89 -0.69
CA GLY A 81 -16.65 -5.99 0.78
C GLY A 81 -15.59 -5.06 1.41
N GLN A 82 -15.05 -4.10 0.67
CA GLN A 82 -14.11 -3.09 1.15
C GLN A 82 -14.71 -1.69 1.02
N ARG A 83 -14.48 -0.86 2.04
CA ARG A 83 -14.78 0.58 1.99
C ARG A 83 -13.59 1.29 1.34
N TYR A 84 -13.81 1.97 0.22
CA TYR A 84 -12.78 2.74 -0.49
C TYR A 84 -13.25 4.18 -0.69
N GLY A 85 -12.33 5.11 -0.50
CA GLY A 85 -12.53 6.55 -0.66
C GLY A 85 -11.28 7.29 -0.20
N PHE A 86 -11.01 8.44 -0.80
CA PHE A 86 -9.81 9.23 -0.52
C PHE A 86 -10.06 10.70 -0.81
N ASP A 87 -9.32 11.56 -0.13
CA ASP A 87 -9.49 13.02 -0.21
C ASP A 87 -8.62 13.63 -1.31
N ARG A 88 -7.48 12.99 -1.59
CA ARG A 88 -6.51 13.38 -2.62
C ARG A 88 -5.59 12.21 -2.94
N GLY A 89 -4.96 12.20 -4.11
CA GLY A 89 -3.97 11.19 -4.41
C GLY A 89 -3.18 11.46 -5.67
N VAL A 90 -2.24 10.56 -5.96
CA VAL A 90 -1.49 10.58 -7.22
C VAL A 90 -1.45 9.20 -7.85
N ARG A 91 -1.47 9.18 -9.19
CA ARG A 91 -1.18 8.02 -10.02
C ARG A 91 0.21 8.17 -10.61
N VAL A 92 1.12 7.29 -10.24
CA VAL A 92 2.49 7.22 -10.75
C VAL A 92 2.56 6.12 -11.80
N MET A 93 3.08 6.43 -12.98
CA MET A 93 3.11 5.52 -14.13
C MET A 93 4.52 5.47 -14.74
N SER A 94 5.04 4.27 -14.91
CA SER A 94 6.24 4.05 -15.71
C SER A 94 5.90 4.03 -17.20
N SER A 95 6.83 4.46 -18.04
CA SER A 95 6.73 4.32 -19.50
C SER A 95 7.08 2.91 -19.99
N ARG A 96 7.56 2.04 -19.09
CA ARG A 96 7.96 0.67 -19.41
C ARG A 96 6.74 -0.23 -19.65
N PRO A 97 6.73 -1.06 -20.71
CA PRO A 97 5.61 -1.95 -20.98
C PRO A 97 5.36 -2.97 -19.87
N GLY A 98 4.08 -3.22 -19.58
CA GLY A 98 3.66 -4.25 -18.64
C GLY A 98 3.84 -3.90 -17.17
N THR A 99 4.19 -2.66 -16.81
CA THR A 99 4.17 -2.19 -15.42
C THR A 99 2.75 -1.82 -14.99
N LEU A 100 2.39 -2.06 -13.73
CA LEU A 100 1.14 -1.53 -13.17
C LEU A 100 1.35 -0.09 -12.68
N PRO A 101 0.41 0.83 -12.97
CA PRO A 101 0.36 2.13 -12.30
C PRO A 101 0.31 1.96 -10.79
N LEU A 102 1.10 2.75 -10.05
CA LEU A 102 1.08 2.84 -8.60
C LEU A 102 0.20 4.02 -8.19
N LEU A 103 -0.77 3.79 -7.31
CA LEU A 103 -1.67 4.82 -6.80
C LEU A 103 -1.39 5.02 -5.31
N LEU A 104 -1.12 6.28 -4.94
CA LEU A 104 -0.88 6.71 -3.57
C LEU A 104 -2.04 7.63 -3.18
N LEU A 105 -2.97 7.09 -2.39
CA LEU A 105 -4.24 7.70 -2.08
C LEU A 105 -4.25 8.13 -0.62
N GLU A 106 -4.41 9.42 -0.37
CA GLU A 106 -4.40 10.01 0.94
C GLU A 106 -5.83 10.22 1.43
N ARG A 107 -6.08 9.77 2.66
CA ARG A 107 -7.36 9.95 3.35
C ARG A 107 -7.11 10.55 4.72
N ASP A 108 -7.96 11.48 5.12
CA ASP A 108 -8.02 12.05 6.46
C ASP A 108 -9.21 11.41 7.20
N GLY A 109 -8.98 10.19 7.73
CA GLY A 109 -9.99 9.36 8.37
C GLY A 109 -10.49 9.95 9.69
N ARG A 110 -11.74 9.64 10.07
CA ARG A 110 -12.34 10.06 11.35
C ARG A 110 -13.19 8.91 11.88
N ASP A 111 -13.07 8.63 13.18
CA ASP A 111 -13.89 7.63 13.85
C ASP A 111 -15.28 8.21 14.16
N ARG A 112 -15.34 9.43 14.70
CA ARG A 112 -16.58 10.17 14.95
C ARG A 112 -16.52 11.59 14.37
N PRO A 113 -17.69 12.19 14.06
CA PRO A 113 -17.77 13.62 13.72
C PRO A 113 -17.16 14.47 14.83
N GLY A 114 -16.19 15.33 14.49
CA GLY A 114 -15.49 16.20 15.43
C GLY A 114 -14.13 15.67 15.91
N ASP A 115 -13.83 14.38 15.73
CA ASP A 115 -12.51 13.83 16.05
C ASP A 115 -11.43 14.44 15.15
N ALA A 116 -10.21 14.57 15.69
CA ALA A 116 -9.05 14.95 14.90
C ALA A 116 -8.83 13.93 13.76
N PRO A 117 -8.52 14.39 12.53
CA PRO A 117 -8.33 13.48 11.41
C PRO A 117 -7.11 12.59 11.64
N LEU A 118 -7.24 11.31 11.28
CA LEU A 118 -6.17 10.33 11.17
C LEU A 118 -5.70 10.27 9.72
N PRO A 119 -4.48 10.76 9.41
CA PRO A 119 -3.87 10.57 8.10
C PRO A 119 -3.68 9.08 7.82
N VAL A 120 -4.32 8.59 6.76
CA VAL A 120 -4.23 7.22 6.26
C VAL A 120 -3.75 7.27 4.81
N LEU A 121 -2.71 6.49 4.49
CA LEU A 121 -2.29 6.23 3.12
C LEU A 121 -2.90 4.90 2.67
N VAL A 122 -3.59 4.89 1.54
CA VAL A 122 -3.98 3.67 0.83
C VAL A 122 -3.10 3.54 -0.40
N LEU A 123 -2.42 2.41 -0.53
CA LEU A 123 -1.63 2.08 -1.71
C LEU A 123 -2.44 1.12 -2.59
N ALA A 124 -2.64 1.50 -3.85
CA ALA A 124 -3.38 0.71 -4.83
C ALA A 124 -2.59 0.59 -6.14
N VAL A 125 -2.98 -0.34 -7.02
CA VAL A 125 -2.34 -0.54 -8.32
C VAL A 125 -3.35 -0.64 -9.45
N ALA A 126 -3.00 -0.15 -10.65
CA ALA A 126 -3.87 -0.10 -11.83
C ALA A 126 -5.14 0.76 -11.71
N ARG A 127 -5.96 0.56 -10.69
CA ARG A 127 -7.22 1.24 -10.41
C ARG A 127 -7.33 1.55 -8.91
N THR A 128 -8.22 2.47 -8.54
CA THR A 128 -8.42 2.89 -7.15
C THR A 128 -9.01 1.79 -6.27
N ASP A 129 -9.72 0.82 -6.86
CA ASP A 129 -10.37 -0.30 -6.19
C ASP A 129 -9.48 -1.56 -6.02
N VAL A 130 -8.23 -1.52 -6.50
CA VAL A 130 -7.26 -2.62 -6.40
C VAL A 130 -6.22 -2.26 -5.34
N THR A 131 -6.66 -2.21 -4.09
CA THR A 131 -5.86 -1.80 -2.93
C THR A 131 -4.93 -2.92 -2.49
N LEU A 132 -3.66 -2.60 -2.23
CA LEU A 132 -2.69 -3.55 -1.70
C LEU A 132 -2.64 -3.52 -0.18
N ALA A 133 -2.62 -2.32 0.40
CA ALA A 133 -2.52 -2.11 1.83
C ALA A 133 -2.89 -0.66 2.19
N GLN A 134 -3.07 -0.42 3.49
CA GLN A 134 -3.31 0.90 4.06
C GLN A 134 -2.51 1.09 5.34
N TRP A 135 -2.08 2.32 5.62
CA TRP A 135 -1.32 2.66 6.83
C TRP A 135 -1.75 4.00 7.43
N PRO A 136 -1.88 4.09 8.76
CA PRO A 136 -1.97 2.95 9.66
C PRO A 136 -3.21 2.10 9.31
N ASP A 137 -3.14 0.79 9.51
CA ASP A 137 -4.27 -0.13 9.30
C ASP A 137 -5.27 -0.09 10.46
N CYS A 138 -4.78 0.28 11.66
CA CYS A 138 -5.54 0.66 12.83
C CYS A 138 -4.91 1.90 13.49
N GLY A 139 -5.72 2.89 13.84
CA GLY A 139 -5.22 4.12 14.47
C GLY A 139 -4.99 4.03 15.99
N CYS A 140 -5.52 3.00 16.65
CA CYS A 140 -5.53 2.98 18.12
C CYS A 140 -4.12 2.90 18.72
N ASP A 141 -3.95 3.43 19.93
CA ASP A 141 -2.66 3.49 20.62
C ASP A 141 -2.07 2.08 20.88
N ALA A 142 -2.91 1.04 20.97
CA ALA A 142 -2.47 -0.34 21.10
C ALA A 142 -1.84 -0.93 19.81
N CYS A 143 -2.19 -0.41 18.64
CA CYS A 143 -1.66 -0.88 17.35
C CYS A 143 -0.47 -0.06 16.86
N ASP A 144 -0.06 0.97 17.59
CA ASP A 144 1.10 1.77 17.25
C ASP A 144 2.38 0.94 17.44
N SER A 145 3.11 0.72 16.34
CA SER A 145 4.41 0.04 16.31
C SER A 145 5.58 1.00 16.12
N GLY A 146 5.35 2.30 16.27
CA GLY A 146 6.36 3.31 16.01
C GLY A 146 6.43 3.77 14.55
N SER A 147 7.04 4.94 14.36
CA SER A 147 7.19 5.55 13.03
C SER A 147 8.09 4.76 12.08
N ALA A 148 9.13 4.08 12.60
CA ALA A 148 10.08 3.35 11.77
C ALA A 148 9.40 2.18 11.04
N ASP A 149 8.70 1.32 11.79
CA ASP A 149 7.95 0.18 11.27
C ASP A 149 6.86 0.64 10.29
N LEU A 150 6.16 1.73 10.61
CA LEU A 150 5.14 2.30 9.74
C LEU A 150 5.72 2.73 8.38
N LEU A 151 6.87 3.43 8.38
CA LEU A 151 7.54 3.88 7.17
C LEU A 151 8.17 2.72 6.39
N GLU A 152 8.71 1.72 7.09
CA GLU A 152 9.22 0.50 6.48
C GLU A 152 8.11 -0.26 5.74
N ALA A 153 6.90 -0.35 6.31
CA ALA A 153 5.77 -1.01 5.68
C ALA A 153 5.30 -0.28 4.40
N VAL A 154 5.29 1.05 4.42
CA VAL A 154 5.03 1.89 3.23
C VAL A 154 6.10 1.65 2.16
N ASP A 155 7.37 1.72 2.54
CA ASP A 155 8.50 1.52 1.63
C ASP A 155 8.46 0.12 1.02
N GLY A 156 8.30 -0.92 1.84
CA GLY A 156 8.22 -2.31 1.40
C GLY A 156 7.14 -2.52 0.33
N SER A 157 5.97 -1.92 0.53
CA SER A 157 4.87 -2.05 -0.43
C SER A 157 5.09 -1.28 -1.73
N VAL A 158 5.73 -0.10 -1.69
CA VAL A 158 6.15 0.59 -2.93
C VAL A 158 7.23 -0.23 -3.65
N ARG A 159 8.19 -0.79 -2.91
CA ARG A 159 9.28 -1.61 -3.44
C ARG A 159 8.77 -2.87 -4.13
N GLU A 160 7.75 -3.51 -3.59
CA GLU A 160 7.09 -4.67 -4.20
C GLU A 160 6.52 -4.35 -5.59
N VAL A 161 5.89 -3.18 -5.76
CA VAL A 161 5.31 -2.76 -7.04
C VAL A 161 6.37 -2.28 -8.03
N VAL A 162 7.31 -1.46 -7.58
CA VAL A 162 8.36 -0.85 -8.42
C VAL A 162 9.43 -1.87 -8.78
N GLY A 163 9.85 -2.68 -7.80
CA GLY A 163 10.81 -3.76 -7.96
C GLY A 163 10.26 -4.89 -8.81
N GLY A 164 9.00 -5.28 -8.58
CA GLY A 164 8.27 -6.29 -9.34
C GLY A 164 8.98 -7.65 -9.48
N PRO A 165 8.40 -8.59 -10.24
CA PRO A 165 7.00 -8.58 -10.67
C PRO A 165 6.01 -8.59 -9.50
N CYS A 166 4.80 -8.07 -9.72
CA CYS A 166 3.71 -8.05 -8.75
C CYS A 166 2.43 -8.52 -9.42
N VAL A 167 1.72 -9.46 -8.79
CA VAL A 167 0.43 -9.97 -9.29
C VAL A 167 -0.63 -9.78 -8.23
N VAL A 168 -1.77 -9.23 -8.64
CA VAL A 168 -2.95 -9.07 -7.80
C VAL A 168 -4.12 -9.81 -8.44
N LEU A 169 -4.75 -10.68 -7.67
CA LEU A 169 -5.99 -11.35 -8.00
C LEU A 169 -7.12 -10.76 -7.17
N GLN A 170 -8.23 -10.44 -7.82
CA GLN A 170 -9.42 -9.92 -7.16
C GLN A 170 -10.65 -10.70 -7.61
N GLY A 171 -11.31 -11.35 -6.65
CA GLY A 171 -12.56 -12.07 -6.86
C GLY A 171 -13.67 -11.58 -5.91
N PRO A 172 -14.87 -12.18 -5.98
CA PRO A 172 -16.00 -11.82 -5.13
C PRO A 172 -15.74 -12.12 -3.64
N GLY A 173 -15.34 -11.10 -2.87
CA GLY A 173 -15.13 -11.24 -1.42
C GLY A 173 -13.82 -11.94 -1.04
N TRP A 174 -12.90 -12.10 -1.99
CA TRP A 174 -11.56 -12.61 -1.75
C TRP A 174 -10.54 -11.90 -2.66
N GLY A 175 -9.27 -11.98 -2.28
CA GLY A 175 -8.19 -11.46 -3.10
C GLY A 175 -6.87 -12.11 -2.74
N GLY A 176 -5.91 -11.98 -3.64
CA GLY A 176 -4.56 -12.48 -3.48
C GLY A 176 -3.56 -11.51 -4.06
N ARG A 177 -2.39 -11.42 -3.44
CA ARG A 177 -1.25 -10.66 -3.92
C ARG A 177 -0.01 -11.53 -3.85
N TRP A 178 0.81 -11.49 -4.89
CA TRP A 178 2.05 -12.23 -4.97
C TRP A 178 3.18 -11.35 -5.46
N VAL A 179 4.35 -11.55 -4.87
CA VAL A 179 5.66 -10.99 -5.25
C VAL A 179 6.72 -12.09 -5.09
N PRO A 180 7.92 -11.99 -5.69
CA PRO A 180 8.92 -13.07 -5.64
C PRO A 180 9.26 -13.60 -4.24
N ASN A 181 9.25 -12.73 -3.23
CA ASN A 181 9.67 -13.07 -1.86
C ASN A 181 8.49 -13.26 -0.90
N GLY A 182 7.24 -13.32 -1.39
CA GLY A 182 6.09 -13.47 -0.51
C GLY A 182 4.75 -13.26 -1.18
N GLY A 183 3.71 -13.30 -0.38
CA GLY A 183 2.37 -13.06 -0.86
C GLY A 183 1.37 -13.11 0.28
N SER A 184 0.16 -12.63 -0.01
CA SER A 184 -0.94 -12.60 0.91
C SER A 184 -2.22 -13.02 0.19
N ALA A 185 -3.16 -13.58 0.94
CA ALA A 185 -4.51 -13.79 0.46
C ALA A 185 -5.49 -13.47 1.59
N TYR A 186 -6.68 -13.04 1.22
CA TYR A 186 -7.78 -12.83 2.16
C TYR A 186 -9.07 -13.41 1.59
N SER A 187 -9.97 -13.79 2.49
CA SER A 187 -11.36 -14.10 2.17
C SER A 187 -12.26 -13.53 3.26
N ARG A 188 -13.34 -12.90 2.84
CA ARG A 188 -14.44 -12.39 3.69
C ARG A 188 -15.76 -13.12 3.40
N GLY A 189 -15.73 -14.15 2.54
CA GLY A 189 -16.91 -14.88 2.09
C GLY A 189 -16.83 -16.39 2.33
N ALA A 190 -17.84 -17.10 1.81
CA ALA A 190 -17.85 -18.56 1.80
C ALA A 190 -16.80 -19.14 0.85
N GLU A 191 -16.51 -18.43 -0.25
CA GLU A 191 -15.49 -18.82 -1.20
C GLU A 191 -14.10 -18.66 -0.59
N ARG A 192 -13.36 -19.77 -0.59
CA ARG A 192 -12.01 -19.86 -0.04
C ARG A 192 -11.17 -20.64 -1.03
N HIS A 193 -10.12 -20.00 -1.51
CA HIS A 193 -9.09 -20.68 -2.28
C HIS A 193 -7.92 -21.02 -1.36
N GLU A 194 -7.31 -22.16 -1.63
CA GLU A 194 -6.10 -22.58 -0.91
C GLU A 194 -4.95 -21.62 -1.26
N PHE A 195 -4.26 -21.14 -0.22
CA PHE A 195 -3.26 -20.08 -0.36
C PHE A 195 -2.15 -20.45 -1.34
N ARG A 196 -1.59 -21.66 -1.24
CA ARG A 196 -0.47 -22.07 -2.10
C ARG A 196 -0.89 -22.19 -3.55
N ALA A 197 -2.09 -22.70 -3.83
CA ALA A 197 -2.65 -22.76 -5.18
C ALA A 197 -2.80 -21.36 -5.80
N LEU A 198 -3.29 -20.37 -5.03
CA LEU A 198 -3.36 -18.98 -5.51
C LEU A 198 -1.97 -18.41 -5.79
N MET A 199 -1.01 -18.61 -4.88
CA MET A 199 0.35 -18.11 -5.07
C MET A 199 1.02 -18.74 -6.30
N GLU A 200 0.77 -20.03 -6.55
CA GLU A 200 1.28 -20.71 -7.72
C GLU A 200 0.67 -20.17 -9.02
N VAL A 201 -0.65 -19.93 -9.07
CA VAL A 201 -1.30 -19.26 -10.20
C VAL A 201 -0.67 -17.88 -10.43
N CYS A 202 -0.49 -17.09 -9.38
CA CYS A 202 0.13 -15.77 -9.48
C CYS A 202 1.57 -15.84 -10.02
N ARG A 203 2.38 -16.77 -9.52
CA ARG A 203 3.76 -16.99 -9.98
C ARG A 203 3.80 -17.31 -11.48
N ARG A 204 2.91 -18.18 -11.95
CA ARG A 204 2.80 -18.57 -13.36
C ARG A 204 2.35 -17.39 -14.24
N LEU A 205 1.36 -16.61 -13.78
CA LEU A 205 0.96 -15.37 -14.43
C LEU A 205 2.12 -14.36 -14.52
N ALA A 206 2.91 -14.22 -13.45
CA ALA A 206 4.09 -13.35 -13.45
C ALA A 206 5.16 -13.80 -14.45
N ALA A 207 5.30 -15.11 -14.67
CA ALA A 207 6.17 -15.70 -15.68
C ALA A 207 5.64 -15.55 -17.12
N GLY A 208 4.41 -15.04 -17.29
CA GLY A 208 3.76 -14.89 -18.59
C GLY A 208 3.18 -16.19 -19.15
N GLU A 209 2.98 -17.20 -18.29
CA GLU A 209 2.30 -18.44 -18.70
C GLU A 209 0.80 -18.18 -18.92
N ASP A 210 0.23 -18.89 -19.90
CA ASP A 210 -1.22 -18.89 -20.14
C ASP A 210 -1.90 -19.81 -19.12
N VAL A 211 -2.26 -19.23 -17.97
CA VAL A 211 -2.99 -19.91 -16.89
C VAL A 211 -4.23 -19.10 -16.55
N ALA A 212 -5.37 -19.78 -16.50
CA ALA A 212 -6.61 -19.15 -16.07
C ALA A 212 -6.62 -19.01 -14.54
N PRO A 213 -6.87 -17.81 -13.98
CA PRO A 213 -7.21 -17.68 -12.57
C PRO A 213 -8.60 -18.30 -12.30
N PRO A 214 -8.99 -18.48 -11.02
CA PRO A 214 -10.33 -18.96 -10.68
C PRO A 214 -11.43 -18.15 -11.38
N ASP A 215 -12.57 -18.78 -11.67
CA ASP A 215 -13.67 -18.14 -12.39
C ASP A 215 -14.12 -16.83 -11.73
N GLY A 216 -14.39 -15.81 -12.54
CA GLY A 216 -14.78 -14.48 -12.04
C GLY A 216 -13.64 -13.65 -11.43
N THR A 217 -12.39 -14.13 -11.51
CA THR A 217 -11.22 -13.39 -11.02
C THR A 217 -10.72 -12.37 -12.04
N LYS A 218 -10.44 -11.15 -11.58
CA LYS A 218 -9.63 -10.18 -12.32
C LYS A 218 -8.17 -10.33 -11.89
N ALA A 219 -7.27 -10.50 -12.86
CA ALA A 219 -5.84 -10.55 -12.63
C ALA A 219 -5.17 -9.27 -13.11
N PHE A 220 -4.32 -8.69 -12.26
CA PHE A 220 -3.48 -7.54 -12.57
C PHE A 220 -2.02 -7.97 -12.45
N VAL A 221 -1.30 -7.97 -13.56
CA VAL A 221 0.09 -8.44 -13.64
C VAL A 221 1.00 -7.25 -13.95
N GLY A 222 1.96 -6.99 -13.07
CA GLY A 222 2.94 -5.92 -13.19
C GLY A 222 4.35 -6.45 -13.28
N ARG A 223 5.09 -5.99 -14.29
CA ARG A 223 6.54 -6.17 -14.41
C ARG A 223 7.29 -5.09 -13.61
N SER A 224 8.57 -5.35 -13.38
CA SER A 224 9.50 -4.40 -12.75
C SER A 224 9.57 -3.08 -13.52
N TRP A 225 9.70 -1.98 -12.78
CA TRP A 225 9.99 -0.66 -13.33
C TRP A 225 11.50 -0.45 -13.56
N LEU A 226 12.35 -1.27 -12.95
CA LEU A 226 13.81 -1.09 -12.91
C LEU A 226 14.52 -1.70 -14.11
N GLY A 227 13.95 -2.76 -14.69
CA GLY A 227 14.42 -3.36 -15.93
C GLY A 227 15.19 -4.64 -15.79
#